data_AF-A0A7X8BSX9-F1
#
_entry.id   AF-A0A7X8BSX9-F1
#
_cell.length_a   1.000
_cell.length_b   1.000
_cell.length_c   1.000
_cell.angle_alpha   90.00
_cell.angle_beta   90.00
_cell.angle_gamma   90.00
#
_symmetry.space_group_name_H-M   'P 1'
#
loop_
_entity.id
_entity.type
_entity.pdbx_description
1 polymer ?
#
loop_
_entity_poly.entity_id
_entity_poly.type
_entity_poly.pdbx_seq_one_letter_code
_entity_poly.pdbx_strand_id
1 'polypeptide(L)'
;MKGIKKNLVIASLLVFALAALFLFYKMGSNWEFALRLRGVKVAAILVVSCCVAYSSVAFQTLTNNRILTPSIMGFESVYLLLQTVIVFIYGDQTFKVLNSLDNFLLSVVCMIGFAFLLYILIYKKGKDNLYLLLLVGIILGTLFNSLSSFMQLLIDPNDYFIVQGKMFATFNK
;
A
#
# COMPACT_ATOMS: atom_id res chain seq x y z
N MET A 1 -31.54 -5.72 8.88
CA MET A 1 -30.37 -6.53 9.35
C MET A 1 -30.23 -7.92 8.70
N LYS A 2 -31.30 -8.67 8.36
CA LYS A 2 -31.18 -10.01 7.72
C LYS A 2 -30.44 -10.00 6.37
N GLY A 3 -30.66 -9.00 5.52
CA GLY A 3 -29.99 -8.89 4.20
C GLY A 3 -28.47 -8.72 4.29
N ILE A 4 -27.99 -7.92 5.25
CA ILE A 4 -26.55 -7.68 5.46
C ILE A 4 -25.84 -8.96 5.91
N LYS A 5 -26.44 -9.69 6.87
CA LYS A 5 -25.89 -10.97 7.32
C LYS A 5 -25.81 -12.00 6.18
N LYS A 6 -26.82 -12.06 5.32
CA LYS A 6 -26.84 -12.93 4.14
C LYS A 6 -25.71 -12.58 3.16
N ASN A 7 -25.53 -11.30 2.85
CA ASN A 7 -24.50 -10.84 1.91
C ASN A 7 -23.08 -11.11 2.43
N LEU A 8 -22.84 -10.92 3.73
CA LEU A 8 -21.55 -11.23 4.37
C LEU A 8 -21.22 -12.72 4.30
N VAL A 9 -22.22 -13.59 4.54
CA VAL A 9 -22.03 -15.04 4.43
C VAL A 9 -21.70 -15.42 2.99
N ILE A 10 -22.43 -14.89 2.01
CA ILE A 10 -22.16 -15.15 0.58
C ILE A 10 -20.74 -14.68 0.19
N ALA A 11 -20.34 -13.47 0.61
CA ALA A 11 -19.01 -12.94 0.32
C ALA A 11 -17.90 -13.80 0.95
N SER A 12 -18.07 -14.23 2.21
CA SER A 12 -17.12 -15.11 2.86
C SER A 12 -17.00 -16.45 2.13
N LEU A 13 -18.14 -17.04 1.74
CA LEU A 13 -18.18 -18.32 1.02
C LEU A 13 -17.49 -18.22 -0.35
N LEU A 14 -17.70 -17.12 -1.07
CA LEU A 14 -17.03 -16.82 -2.33
C LEU A 14 -15.51 -16.68 -2.15
N VAL A 15 -15.06 -15.97 -1.11
CA VAL A 15 -13.62 -15.81 -0.82
C VAL A 15 -12.97 -17.17 -0.55
N PHE A 16 -13.59 -18.02 0.28
CA PHE A 16 -13.09 -19.37 0.55
C PHE A 16 -13.09 -20.25 -0.71
N ALA A 17 -14.14 -20.19 -1.53
CA ALA A 17 -14.22 -20.94 -2.77
C ALA A 17 -13.11 -20.53 -3.77
N LEU A 18 -12.89 -19.22 -3.94
CA LEU A 18 -11.83 -18.70 -4.81
C LEU A 18 -10.43 -19.02 -4.29
N ALA A 19 -10.22 -18.94 -2.97
CA ALA A 19 -8.95 -19.33 -2.35
C ALA A 19 -8.66 -20.83 -2.54
N ALA A 20 -9.66 -21.69 -2.34
CA ALA A 20 -9.53 -23.13 -2.61
C ALA A 20 -9.26 -23.39 -4.09
N LEU A 21 -9.98 -22.74 -5.00
CA LEU A 21 -9.72 -22.86 -6.43
C LEU A 21 -8.28 -22.43 -6.75
N PHE A 22 -7.79 -21.31 -6.23
CA PHE A 22 -6.41 -20.88 -6.42
C PHE A 22 -5.39 -21.89 -5.90
N LEU A 23 -5.62 -22.48 -4.72
CA LEU A 23 -4.71 -23.47 -4.14
C LEU A 23 -4.67 -24.76 -4.95
N PHE A 24 -5.83 -25.27 -5.39
CA PHE A 24 -5.96 -26.60 -5.99
C PHE A 24 -6.01 -26.64 -7.52
N TYR A 25 -6.13 -25.50 -8.19
CA TYR A 25 -6.22 -25.46 -9.66
C TYR A 25 -4.89 -25.87 -10.33
N LYS A 26 -4.96 -26.89 -11.20
CA LYS A 26 -3.80 -27.46 -11.93
C LYS A 26 -2.59 -27.75 -11.03
N MET A 27 -2.75 -28.61 -10.03
CA MET A 27 -1.58 -29.21 -9.38
C MET A 27 -0.93 -30.22 -10.33
N GLY A 28 0.32 -29.96 -10.72
CA GLY A 28 1.13 -30.92 -11.48
C GLY A 28 1.77 -31.97 -10.55
N SER A 29 2.81 -32.67 -11.04
CA SER A 29 3.52 -33.72 -10.29
C SER A 29 4.13 -33.24 -8.96
N ASN A 30 4.50 -31.95 -8.85
CA ASN A 30 5.11 -31.35 -7.66
C ASN A 30 4.09 -30.56 -6.84
N TRP A 31 3.01 -31.24 -6.42
CA TRP A 31 1.88 -30.64 -5.70
C TRP A 31 2.28 -29.97 -4.38
N GLU A 32 3.22 -30.55 -3.62
CA GLU A 32 3.68 -30.01 -2.34
C GLU A 32 4.38 -28.64 -2.49
N PHE A 33 5.26 -28.52 -3.48
CA PHE A 33 5.95 -27.26 -3.79
C PHE A 33 4.96 -26.17 -4.23
N ALA A 34 4.05 -26.51 -5.14
CA ALA A 34 3.03 -25.58 -5.61
C ALA A 34 2.10 -25.11 -4.48
N LEU A 35 1.68 -26.02 -3.61
CA LEU A 35 0.81 -25.71 -2.48
C LEU A 35 1.52 -24.82 -1.46
N ARG A 36 2.81 -25.09 -1.16
CA ARG A 36 3.60 -24.26 -0.23
C ARG A 36 3.71 -22.81 -0.73
N LEU A 37 4.09 -22.59 -1.99
CA LEU A 37 4.19 -21.23 -2.54
C LEU A 37 2.83 -20.54 -2.54
N ARG A 38 1.78 -21.19 -3.04
CA ARG A 38 0.44 -20.58 -3.12
C ARG A 38 -0.15 -20.32 -1.73
N GLY A 39 0.11 -21.19 -0.76
CA GLY A 39 -0.31 -21.03 0.64
C GLY A 39 0.28 -19.77 1.27
N VAL A 40 1.59 -19.54 1.09
CA VAL A 40 2.25 -18.30 1.57
C VAL A 40 1.61 -17.06 0.93
N LYS A 41 1.28 -17.10 -0.37
CA LYS A 41 0.62 -15.99 -1.06
C LYS A 41 -0.76 -15.69 -0.49
N VAL A 42 -1.59 -16.71 -0.29
CA VAL A 42 -2.93 -16.54 0.28
C VAL A 42 -2.84 -15.98 1.70
N ALA A 43 -1.92 -16.50 2.52
CA ALA A 43 -1.68 -15.99 3.87
C ALA A 43 -1.25 -14.51 3.85
N ALA A 44 -0.31 -14.14 2.98
CA ALA A 44 0.15 -12.76 2.82
C ALA A 44 -1.00 -11.82 2.38
N ILE A 45 -1.82 -12.24 1.41
CA ILE A 45 -2.99 -11.48 0.97
C ILE A 45 -3.96 -11.26 2.13
N LEU A 46 -4.28 -12.31 2.91
CA LEU A 46 -5.20 -12.19 4.04
C LEU A 46 -4.70 -11.19 5.09
N VAL A 47 -3.42 -11.28 5.47
CA VAL A 47 -2.81 -10.37 6.45
C VAL A 47 -2.86 -8.92 5.94
N VAL A 48 -2.42 -8.67 4.70
CA VAL A 48 -2.43 -7.32 4.12
C VAL A 48 -3.85 -6.77 4.02
N SER A 49 -4.81 -7.57 3.57
CA SER A 49 -6.23 -7.19 3.46
C SER A 49 -6.80 -6.76 4.81
N CYS A 50 -6.55 -7.54 5.86
CA CYS A 50 -7.00 -7.24 7.21
C CYS A 50 -6.39 -5.92 7.72
N CYS A 51 -5.10 -5.70 7.52
CA CYS A 51 -4.42 -4.46 7.91
C CYS A 51 -4.99 -3.23 7.18
N VAL A 52 -5.18 -3.33 5.85
CA VAL A 52 -5.72 -2.23 5.04
C VAL A 52 -7.17 -1.91 5.43
N ALA A 53 -7.99 -2.94 5.64
CA ALA A 53 -9.37 -2.79 6.08
C ALA A 53 -9.46 -2.14 7.46
N TYR A 54 -8.66 -2.62 8.42
CA TYR A 54 -8.60 -2.07 9.77
C TYR A 54 -8.17 -0.60 9.76
N SER A 55 -7.08 -0.28 9.04
CA SER A 55 -6.58 1.08 8.90
C SER A 55 -7.61 2.02 8.30
N SER A 56 -8.32 1.57 7.25
CA SER A 56 -9.38 2.36 6.60
C SER A 56 -10.55 2.61 7.54
N VAL A 57 -11.09 1.59 8.22
CA VAL A 57 -12.23 1.76 9.13
C VAL A 57 -11.85 2.62 10.34
N ALA A 58 -10.66 2.42 10.92
CA ALA A 58 -10.16 3.24 12.01
C ALA A 58 -10.06 4.71 11.58
N PHE A 59 -9.48 4.98 10.40
CA PHE A 59 -9.36 6.33 9.86
C PHE A 59 -10.72 6.97 9.56
N GLN A 60 -11.64 6.23 8.94
CA GLN A 60 -13.01 6.70 8.68
C GLN A 60 -13.78 7.01 9.97
N THR A 61 -13.54 6.24 11.02
CA THR A 61 -14.15 6.44 12.34
C THR A 61 -13.59 7.69 13.01
N LEU A 62 -12.26 7.86 13.00
CA LEU A 62 -11.60 9.06 13.54
C LEU A 62 -12.00 10.33 12.79
N THR A 63 -12.16 10.23 11.46
CA THR A 63 -12.52 11.36 10.60
C THR A 63 -14.01 11.61 10.47
N ASN A 64 -14.84 10.72 11.01
CA ASN A 64 -16.30 10.71 10.83
C ASN A 64 -16.70 10.87 9.35
N ASN A 65 -15.95 10.23 8.45
CA ASN A 65 -16.15 10.34 7.01
C ASN A 65 -15.86 9.01 6.34
N ARG A 66 -16.86 8.48 5.63
CA ARG A 66 -16.83 7.14 5.02
C ARG A 66 -16.06 7.05 3.71
N ILE A 67 -15.70 8.17 3.10
CA ILE A 67 -14.99 8.21 1.83
C ILE A 67 -13.47 8.19 2.07
N LEU A 68 -13.02 8.66 3.23
CA LEU A 68 -11.61 8.88 3.48
C LEU A 68 -10.89 7.58 3.79
N THR A 69 -9.76 7.40 3.13
CA THR A 69 -8.79 6.37 3.46
C THR A 69 -7.43 7.03 3.61
N PRO A 70 -6.49 6.41 4.33
CA PRO A 70 -5.10 6.89 4.39
C PRO A 70 -4.50 7.12 3.00
N SER A 71 -4.84 6.27 2.03
CA SER A 71 -4.41 6.40 0.63
C SER A 71 -4.83 7.74 0.02
N ILE A 72 -6.07 8.19 0.25
CA ILE A 72 -6.59 9.47 -0.26
C ILE A 72 -5.88 10.66 0.38
N MET A 73 -5.42 10.53 1.64
CA MET A 73 -4.67 11.58 2.34
C MET A 73 -3.25 11.78 1.78
N GLY A 74 -2.80 10.94 0.83
CA GLY A 74 -1.50 11.07 0.18
C GLY A 74 -0.39 10.19 0.76
N PHE A 75 -0.70 9.28 1.68
CA PHE A 75 0.31 8.36 2.23
C PHE A 75 0.88 7.40 1.19
N GLU A 76 0.08 6.95 0.23
CA GLU A 76 0.57 6.13 -0.90
C GLU A 76 1.48 6.95 -1.83
N SER A 77 1.17 8.22 -2.08
CA SER A 77 2.00 9.13 -2.88
C SER A 77 3.38 9.35 -2.27
N VAL A 78 3.46 9.44 -0.93
CA VAL A 78 4.75 9.54 -0.23
C VAL A 78 5.58 8.28 -0.39
N TYR A 79 4.96 7.10 -0.29
CA TYR A 79 5.65 5.83 -0.54
C TYR A 79 6.21 5.79 -1.97
N LEU A 80 5.39 6.14 -2.97
CA LEU A 80 5.80 6.17 -4.37
C LEU A 80 6.93 7.16 -4.64
N LEU A 81 6.85 8.36 -4.07
CA LEU A 81 7.91 9.37 -4.19
C LEU A 81 9.21 8.85 -3.58
N LEU A 82 9.15 8.27 -2.38
CA LEU A 82 10.33 7.71 -1.71
C LEU A 82 10.97 6.59 -2.53
N GLN A 83 10.19 5.66 -3.08
CA GLN A 83 10.74 4.61 -3.95
C GLN A 83 11.33 5.18 -5.23
N THR A 84 10.68 6.19 -5.83
CA THR A 84 11.16 6.85 -7.03
C THR A 84 12.48 7.60 -6.76
N VAL A 85 12.58 8.32 -5.64
CA VAL A 85 13.80 9.03 -5.23
C VAL A 85 14.96 8.07 -4.98
N ILE A 86 14.70 6.95 -4.29
CA ILE A 86 15.71 5.92 -4.06
C ILE A 86 16.26 5.41 -5.39
N VAL A 87 15.39 5.02 -6.33
CA VAL A 87 15.85 4.50 -7.62
C VAL A 87 16.49 5.60 -8.47
N PHE A 88 16.00 6.84 -8.41
CA PHE A 88 16.59 7.96 -9.14
C PHE A 88 18.02 8.28 -8.69
N ILE A 89 18.33 8.14 -7.40
CA ILE A 89 19.68 8.41 -6.86
C ILE A 89 20.61 7.22 -7.05
N TYR A 90 20.13 6.00 -6.80
CA TYR A 90 20.98 4.80 -6.76
C TYR A 90 20.97 3.96 -8.04
N GLY A 91 20.02 4.20 -8.95
CA GLY A 91 19.89 3.49 -10.23
C GLY A 91 19.95 1.97 -10.11
N ASP A 92 20.77 1.36 -10.95
CA ASP A 92 21.06 -0.07 -11.03
C ASP A 92 21.62 -0.66 -9.71
N GLN A 93 22.29 0.16 -8.88
CA GLN A 93 22.84 -0.26 -7.60
C GLN A 93 21.82 -0.29 -6.46
N THR A 94 20.55 0.06 -6.71
CA THR A 94 19.48 0.03 -5.70
C THR A 94 19.41 -1.33 -4.99
N PHE A 95 19.59 -2.43 -5.71
CA PHE A 95 19.57 -3.79 -5.14
C PHE A 95 20.80 -4.14 -4.29
N LYS A 96 21.93 -3.45 -4.49
CA LYS A 96 23.16 -3.65 -3.69
C LYS A 96 23.16 -2.82 -2.43
N VAL A 97 22.48 -1.66 -2.44
CA VAL A 97 22.48 -0.70 -1.34
C VAL A 97 21.31 -0.90 -0.36
N LEU A 98 20.15 -1.39 -0.84
CA LEU A 98 18.95 -1.54 -0.02
C LEU A 98 18.41 -2.98 -0.07
N ASN A 99 18.64 -3.73 1.00
CA ASN A 99 17.99 -5.02 1.20
C ASN A 99 16.46 -4.81 1.38
N SER A 100 15.66 -5.86 1.15
CA SER A 100 14.19 -5.76 1.22
C SER A 100 13.70 -5.29 2.60
N LEU A 101 14.39 -5.69 3.67
CA LEU A 101 14.07 -5.30 5.04
C LEU A 101 14.45 -3.84 5.33
N ASP A 102 15.62 -3.40 4.90
CA ASP A 102 16.09 -2.01 5.09
C ASP A 102 15.18 -1.03 4.35
N ASN A 103 14.79 -1.37 3.12
CA ASN A 103 13.85 -0.57 2.35
C ASN A 103 12.47 -0.48 3.04
N PHE A 104 11.99 -1.59 3.59
CA PHE A 104 10.75 -1.61 4.36
C PHE A 104 10.84 -0.68 5.59
N LEU A 105 11.90 -0.80 6.41
CA LEU A 105 12.09 0.03 7.59
C LEU A 105 12.20 1.52 7.22
N LEU A 106 13.01 1.86 6.21
CA LEU A 106 13.15 3.23 5.72
C LEU A 106 11.80 3.80 5.27
N SER A 107 11.03 3.02 4.50
CA SER A 107 9.70 3.43 4.03
C SER A 107 8.74 3.68 5.19
N VAL A 108 8.69 2.77 6.17
CA VAL A 108 7.83 2.90 7.36
C VAL A 108 8.21 4.13 8.17
N VAL A 109 9.50 4.33 8.45
CA VAL A 109 10.00 5.49 9.21
C VAL A 109 9.65 6.80 8.50
N CYS A 110 9.89 6.89 7.20
CA CYS A 110 9.54 8.08 6.43
C CYS A 110 8.03 8.35 6.40
N MET A 111 7.20 7.33 6.21
CA MET A 111 5.74 7.48 6.20
C MET A 111 5.20 7.92 7.57
N ILE A 112 5.72 7.33 8.66
CA ILE A 112 5.39 7.74 10.03
C ILE A 112 5.87 9.18 10.29
N GLY A 113 7.10 9.51 9.90
CA GLY A 113 7.65 10.86 10.02
C GLY A 113 6.82 11.90 9.27
N PHE A 114 6.36 11.57 8.07
CA PHE A 114 5.45 12.42 7.30
C PHE A 114 4.09 12.58 8.00
N ALA A 115 3.53 11.52 8.59
CA ALA A 115 2.30 11.58 9.37
C ALA A 115 2.44 12.56 10.55
N PHE A 116 3.54 12.46 11.30
CA PHE A 116 3.84 13.38 12.41
C PHE A 116 4.03 14.82 11.93
N LEU A 117 4.74 15.02 10.82
CA LEU A 117 4.95 16.34 10.24
C LEU A 117 3.62 17.01 9.85
N LEU A 118 2.73 16.26 9.18
CA LEU A 118 1.38 16.75 8.87
C LEU A 118 0.59 17.08 10.13
N TYR A 119 0.61 16.18 11.12
CA TYR A 119 -0.09 16.38 12.39
C TYR A 119 0.38 17.66 13.08
N ILE A 120 1.69 17.84 13.26
CA ILE A 120 2.27 19.01 13.94
C ILE A 120 1.96 20.31 13.17
N LEU A 121 2.15 20.33 11.85
CA LEU A 121 1.93 21.54 11.04
C LEU A 121 0.49 22.04 11.08
N ILE A 122 -0.47 21.12 11.21
CA ILE A 122 -1.89 21.43 11.07
C ILE A 122 -2.55 21.64 12.43
N TYR A 123 -2.24 20.81 13.44
CA TYR A 123 -2.77 20.98 14.79
C TYR A 123 -2.17 22.17 15.55
N LYS A 124 -0.93 22.58 15.25
CA LYS A 124 -0.31 23.76 15.86
C LYS A 124 -1.06 25.07 15.57
N LYS A 125 -1.95 25.10 14.56
CA LYS A 125 -2.76 26.27 14.18
C LYS A 125 -4.14 26.38 14.86
N GLY A 126 -4.43 25.52 15.86
CA GLY A 126 -5.54 25.75 16.80
C GLY A 126 -6.95 25.69 16.21
N LYS A 127 -7.13 25.08 15.04
CA LYS A 127 -8.46 24.76 14.51
C LYS A 127 -8.52 23.26 14.28
N ASP A 128 -9.40 22.58 15.01
CA ASP A 128 -9.82 21.18 14.80
C ASP A 128 -10.58 21.03 13.48
N ASN A 129 -10.02 21.55 12.39
CA ASN A 129 -10.65 21.54 11.08
C ASN A 129 -10.10 20.37 10.30
N LEU A 130 -10.72 19.22 10.52
CA LEU A 130 -10.38 17.97 9.85
C LEU A 130 -10.37 18.14 8.32
N TYR A 131 -11.23 18.99 7.78
CA TYR A 131 -11.22 19.37 6.36
C TYR A 131 -9.89 19.99 5.88
N LEU A 132 -9.25 20.83 6.71
CA LEU A 132 -7.94 21.41 6.39
C LEU A 132 -6.86 20.33 6.35
N LEU A 133 -6.89 19.40 7.31
CA LEU A 133 -5.96 18.27 7.36
C LEU A 133 -6.02 17.44 6.07
N LEU A 134 -7.24 17.18 5.60
CA LEU A 134 -7.48 16.42 4.39
C LEU A 134 -7.10 17.19 3.12
N LEU A 135 -7.47 18.47 3.04
CA LEU A 135 -7.17 19.30 1.87
C LEU A 135 -5.66 19.41 1.68
N VAL A 136 -4.91 19.65 2.76
CA VAL A 136 -3.45 19.68 2.71
C VAL A 136 -2.87 18.32 2.31
N GLY A 137 -3.37 17.23 2.90
CA GLY A 137 -2.95 15.88 2.54
C GLY A 137 -3.15 15.58 1.05
N ILE A 138 -4.32 15.91 0.49
CA ILE A 138 -4.64 15.71 -0.93
C ILE A 138 -3.73 16.57 -1.82
N ILE A 139 -3.55 17.86 -1.50
CA ILE A 139 -2.69 18.76 -2.29
C ILE A 139 -1.22 18.29 -2.27
N LEU A 140 -0.71 17.85 -1.12
CA LEU A 140 0.64 17.29 -1.03
C LEU A 140 0.73 15.95 -1.75
N GLY A 141 -0.30 15.10 -1.66
CA GLY A 141 -0.37 13.84 -2.39
C GLY A 141 -0.31 14.04 -3.91
N THR A 142 -1.04 15.02 -4.44
CA THR A 142 -1.00 15.36 -5.88
C THR A 142 0.33 15.97 -6.29
N LEU A 143 0.96 16.79 -5.44
CA LEU A 143 2.31 17.30 -5.65
C LEU A 143 3.32 16.15 -5.72
N PHE A 144 3.31 15.24 -4.75
CA PHE A 144 4.23 14.10 -4.70
C PHE A 144 4.02 13.13 -5.85
N ASN A 145 2.78 12.89 -6.26
CA ASN A 145 2.49 12.10 -7.46
C ASN A 145 3.03 12.76 -8.72
N SER A 146 2.81 14.07 -8.90
CA SER A 146 3.35 14.82 -10.05
C SER A 146 4.86 14.79 -10.08
N LEU A 147 5.51 14.98 -8.93
CA LEU A 147 6.96 14.92 -8.79
C LEU A 147 7.49 13.51 -9.06
N SER A 148 6.83 12.47 -8.55
CA SER A 148 7.19 11.07 -8.82
C SER A 148 7.10 10.77 -10.31
N SER A 149 6.01 11.16 -10.97
CA SER A 149 5.84 10.98 -12.42
C SER A 149 6.92 11.72 -13.22
N PHE A 150 7.25 12.96 -12.83
CA PHE A 150 8.33 13.72 -13.47
C PHE A 150 9.68 13.01 -13.32
N MET A 151 10.03 12.58 -12.10
CA MET A 151 11.26 11.84 -11.85
C MET A 151 11.30 10.51 -12.62
N GLN A 152 10.18 9.79 -12.68
CA GLN A 152 10.06 8.54 -13.45
C GLN A 152 10.34 8.72 -14.94
N LEU A 153 10.01 9.87 -15.52
CA LEU A 153 10.36 10.19 -16.92
C LEU A 153 11.86 10.44 -17.13
N LEU A 154 12.58 10.83 -16.08
CA LEU A 154 14.02 11.08 -16.13
C LEU A 154 14.86 9.83 -15.82
N ILE A 155 14.26 8.79 -15.22
CA ILE A 155 14.95 7.54 -14.89
C ILE A 155 15.22 6.76 -16.17
N ASP A 156 16.41 6.15 -16.26
CA ASP A 156 16.74 5.24 -17.34
C ASP A 156 15.75 4.08 -17.42
N PRO A 157 15.32 3.65 -18.63
CA PRO A 157 14.28 2.62 -18.78
C PRO A 157 14.57 1.31 -18.04
N ASN A 158 15.85 0.93 -17.93
CA ASN A 158 16.28 -0.26 -17.22
C ASN A 158 16.00 -0.17 -15.71
N ASP A 159 16.22 0.99 -15.11
CA ASP A 159 16.03 1.23 -13.67
C ASP A 159 14.56 1.50 -13.35
N TYR A 160 13.81 2.06 -14.30
CA TYR A 160 12.38 2.29 -14.15
C TYR A 160 11.59 1.01 -13.86
N PHE A 161 11.99 -0.15 -14.40
CA PHE A 161 11.35 -1.44 -14.10
C PHE A 161 11.37 -1.78 -12.60
N ILE A 162 12.38 -1.30 -11.87
CA ILE A 162 12.49 -1.48 -10.42
C ILE A 162 11.40 -0.68 -9.71
N VAL A 163 11.19 0.58 -10.12
CA VAL A 163 10.12 1.44 -9.58
C VAL A 163 8.76 0.84 -9.94
N GLN A 164 8.55 0.46 -11.21
CA GLN A 164 7.30 -0.12 -11.70
C GLN A 164 6.87 -1.35 -10.90
N GLY A 165 7.81 -2.24 -10.58
CA GLY A 165 7.54 -3.43 -9.76
C GLY A 165 7.12 -3.11 -8.30
N LYS A 166 7.37 -1.89 -7.82
CA LYS A 166 6.96 -1.41 -6.49
C LYS A 166 5.71 -0.53 -6.49
N MET A 167 5.30 -0.02 -7.66
CA MET A 167 4.05 0.75 -7.79
C MET A 167 2.82 -0.11 -7.53
N PHE A 168 2.94 -1.42 -7.74
CA PHE A 168 1.85 -2.38 -7.54
C PHE A 168 2.22 -3.39 -6.47
N ALA A 169 1.22 -3.73 -5.63
CA ALA A 169 1.37 -4.82 -4.69
C ALA A 169 1.57 -6.14 -5.44
N THR A 170 2.71 -6.80 -5.19
CA THR A 170 3.02 -8.11 -5.76
C THR A 170 3.22 -9.14 -4.66
N PHE A 171 2.56 -10.29 -4.81
CA PHE A 171 2.70 -11.45 -3.93
C PHE A 171 3.48 -12.57 -4.65
N ASN A 172 4.20 -12.25 -5.73
CA ASN A 172 4.90 -13.23 -6.56
C ASN A 172 6.37 -13.43 -6.20
N LYS A 173 6.78 -13.07 -4.98
CA LYS A 173 8.12 -13.33 -4.45
C LYS A 173 8.22 -14.69 -3.78
#